data_AF-A0A8H6HWD0-F1
#
_entry.id   AF-A0A8H6HWD0-F1
#
_cell.length_a   1.000
_cell.length_b   1.000
_cell.length_c   1.000
_cell.angle_alpha   90.00
_cell.angle_beta   90.00
_cell.angle_gamma   90.00
#
_symmetry.space_group_name_H-M   'P 1'
#
loop_
_entity.id
_entity.type
_entity.pdbx_description
1 polymer ?
#
loop_
_entity_poly.entity_id
_entity_poly.type
_entity_poly.pdbx_seq_one_letter_code
_entity_poly.pdbx_strand_id
1 'polypeptide(L)'
;CFLCEDERDVSNISQAGVGSCLKCPESVSLDLSQGQKVLAHAGAHILYDPSVKRADEPCGICLRPAPLCQFFLTKGRGARGRPKVDRERSTCPVDVSFSYHAAEKSTSGSPCSNVPIACPLCPKSSPAVWRYNLQQHFLRLHANASSVSQYQQLWEISELEHAGLLSVWEGRLTSVVKRTKKSNTAPLRVSDDHRARAAIPL
;
A
#
# COMPACT_ATOMS: atom_id res chain seq x y z
N CYS A 1 4.24 -20.52 -26.19
CA CYS A 1 3.11 -19.87 -25.50
C CYS A 1 2.81 -20.64 -24.22
N PHE A 2 3.15 -20.07 -23.07
CA PHE A 2 2.63 -20.53 -21.78
C PHE A 2 1.74 -19.42 -21.25
N LEU A 3 0.43 -19.62 -21.40
CA LEU A 3 -0.60 -18.91 -20.65
C LEU A 3 -0.72 -19.63 -19.32
N CYS A 4 -0.13 -19.08 -18.26
CA CYS A 4 -0.55 -19.42 -16.91
C CYS A 4 -1.62 -18.40 -16.53
N GLU A 5 -2.87 -18.73 -16.84
CA GLU A 5 -4.04 -18.10 -16.23
C GLU A 5 -4.07 -18.54 -14.78
N ASP A 6 -3.34 -17.81 -13.93
CA ASP A 6 -3.49 -17.92 -12.48
C ASP A 6 -4.71 -17.04 -12.13
N GLU A 7 -5.90 -17.56 -12.41
CA GLU A 7 -7.20 -17.03 -11.97
C GLU A 7 -7.34 -17.21 -10.46
N ARG A 8 -6.42 -16.61 -9.70
CA ARG A 8 -6.65 -16.34 -8.28
C ARG A 8 -7.66 -15.22 -8.21
N ASP A 9 -8.92 -15.63 -8.23
CA ASP A 9 -10.14 -14.88 -7.90
C ASP A 9 -9.86 -13.51 -7.26
N VAL A 10 -9.63 -12.51 -8.12
CA VAL A 10 -9.39 -11.11 -7.73
C VAL A 10 -10.72 -10.43 -7.38
N SER A 11 -11.81 -11.18 -7.39
CA SER A 11 -13.19 -10.70 -7.35
C SER A 11 -13.82 -10.78 -5.95
N ASN A 12 -13.20 -11.47 -4.98
CA ASN A 12 -13.78 -11.71 -3.64
C ASN A 12 -13.08 -10.99 -2.47
N ILE A 13 -12.13 -10.10 -2.73
CA ILE A 13 -11.40 -9.34 -1.67
C ILE A 13 -12.07 -7.97 -1.39
N SER A 14 -13.40 -7.87 -1.49
CA SER A 14 -14.11 -6.61 -1.25
C SER A 14 -15.04 -6.62 -0.03
N GLN A 15 -15.31 -7.78 0.58
CA GLN A 15 -16.31 -7.85 1.66
C GLN A 15 -15.77 -7.72 3.09
N ALA A 16 -14.45 -7.73 3.32
CA ALA A 16 -13.88 -7.70 4.68
C ALA A 16 -12.94 -6.52 4.99
N GLY A 17 -12.67 -5.61 4.04
CA GLY A 17 -11.76 -4.48 4.28
C GLY A 17 -10.32 -4.88 4.59
N VAL A 18 -9.94 -6.13 4.30
CA VAL A 18 -8.61 -6.70 4.54
C VAL A 18 -8.01 -7.11 3.21
N GLY A 19 -6.80 -6.63 2.91
CA GLY A 19 -6.02 -6.99 1.73
C GLY A 19 -4.71 -7.65 2.13
N SER A 20 -4.00 -8.26 1.18
CA SER A 20 -2.70 -8.90 1.44
C SER A 20 -1.57 -8.22 0.67
N CYS A 21 -0.41 -8.01 1.30
CA CYS A 21 0.79 -7.59 0.60
C CYS A 21 1.42 -8.76 -0.17
N LEU A 22 1.58 -8.62 -1.48
CA LEU A 22 2.19 -9.63 -2.35
C LEU A 22 3.72 -9.58 -2.38
N LYS A 23 4.33 -8.56 -1.78
CA LYS A 23 5.80 -8.40 -1.69
C LYS A 23 6.39 -8.92 -0.38
N CYS A 24 5.56 -9.17 0.62
CA CYS A 24 6.00 -9.86 1.83
C CYS A 24 6.07 -11.39 1.56
N PRO A 25 7.10 -12.10 2.07
CA PRO A 25 7.24 -13.56 1.90
C PRO A 25 6.05 -14.35 2.43
N GLU A 26 5.51 -13.94 3.56
CA GLU A 26 4.22 -14.36 4.09
C GLU A 26 3.25 -13.23 3.76
N SER A 27 2.12 -13.51 3.11
CA SER A 27 1.16 -12.50 2.66
C SER A 27 0.57 -11.71 3.84
N VAL A 28 1.30 -10.69 4.30
CA VAL A 28 0.95 -9.85 5.43
C VAL A 28 -0.42 -9.24 5.18
N SER A 29 -1.32 -9.48 6.13
CA SER A 29 -2.67 -8.93 6.12
C SER A 29 -2.64 -7.45 6.47
N LEU A 30 -3.28 -6.63 5.63
CA LEU A 30 -3.39 -5.18 5.73
C LEU A 30 -4.85 -4.82 5.90
N ASP A 31 -5.16 -4.05 6.94
CA ASP A 31 -6.46 -3.42 7.11
C ASP A 31 -6.58 -2.23 6.15
N LEU A 32 -7.35 -2.38 5.07
CA LEU A 32 -7.54 -1.39 4.02
C LEU A 32 -8.36 -0.19 4.49
N SER A 33 -9.06 -0.29 5.63
CA SER A 33 -9.69 0.87 6.28
C SER A 33 -8.64 1.82 6.88
N GLN A 34 -7.43 1.33 7.15
CA GLN A 34 -6.34 2.07 7.75
C GLN A 34 -5.36 2.58 6.69
N GLY A 35 -5.83 3.48 5.81
CA GLY A 35 -5.06 3.91 4.65
C GLY A 35 -3.66 4.45 4.96
N GLN A 36 -3.48 5.16 6.09
CA GLN A 36 -2.14 5.60 6.51
C GLN A 36 -1.19 4.44 6.81
N LYS A 37 -1.69 3.35 7.41
CA LYS A 37 -0.88 2.16 7.68
C LYS A 37 -0.52 1.42 6.40
N VAL A 38 -1.46 1.36 5.44
CA VAL A 38 -1.20 0.79 4.11
C VAL A 38 -0.12 1.60 3.38
N LEU A 39 -0.22 2.93 3.39
CA LEU A 39 0.79 3.82 2.81
C LEU A 39 2.15 3.62 3.48
N ALA A 40 2.21 3.54 4.81
CA ALA A 40 3.45 3.30 5.53
C ALA A 40 4.07 1.94 5.20
N HIS A 41 3.25 0.89 5.09
CA HIS A 41 3.71 -0.44 4.72
C HIS A 41 4.30 -0.46 3.29
N ALA A 42 3.58 0.08 2.32
CA ALA A 42 4.08 0.18 0.94
C ALA A 42 5.29 1.11 0.84
N GLY A 43 5.28 2.23 1.57
CA GLY A 43 6.41 3.17 1.67
C GLY A 43 7.67 2.50 2.20
N ALA A 44 7.54 1.64 3.22
CA ALA A 44 8.66 0.87 3.75
C ALA A 44 9.26 -0.09 2.69
N HIS A 45 8.41 -0.76 1.89
CA HIS A 45 8.90 -1.54 0.74
C HIS A 45 9.66 -0.65 -0.26
N ILE A 46 9.10 0.51 -0.64
CA ILE A 46 9.74 1.41 -1.63
C ILE A 46 11.12 1.88 -1.17
N LEU A 47 11.34 2.07 0.14
CA LEU A 47 12.61 2.57 0.68
C LEU A 47 13.61 1.47 1.01
N TYR A 48 13.16 0.31 1.49
CA TYR A 48 14.05 -0.68 2.13
C TYR A 48 14.00 -2.08 1.51
N ASP A 49 13.05 -2.36 0.61
CA ASP A 49 12.99 -3.64 -0.10
C ASP A 49 13.92 -3.60 -1.34
N PRO A 50 15.02 -4.37 -1.38
CA PRO A 50 15.94 -4.36 -2.51
C PRO A 50 15.30 -4.89 -3.80
N SER A 51 14.17 -5.60 -3.73
CA SER A 51 13.44 -6.09 -4.90
C SER A 51 12.54 -5.02 -5.54
N VAL A 52 12.31 -3.89 -4.86
CA VAL A 52 11.46 -2.79 -5.32
C VAL A 52 12.31 -1.66 -5.88
N LYS A 53 12.27 -1.50 -7.20
CA LYS A 53 13.04 -0.46 -7.89
C LYS A 53 12.21 0.83 -8.00
N ARG A 54 12.66 1.90 -7.35
CA ARG A 54 12.02 3.23 -7.44
C ARG A 54 11.95 3.79 -8.87
N ALA A 55 12.84 3.36 -9.76
CA ALA A 55 12.86 3.75 -11.16
C ALA A 55 11.66 3.24 -11.97
N ASP A 56 11.03 2.19 -11.49
CA ASP A 56 9.80 1.65 -12.07
C ASP A 56 8.55 2.41 -11.57
N GLU A 57 8.75 3.46 -10.76
CA GLU A 57 7.72 4.30 -10.16
C GLU A 57 6.59 3.48 -9.50
N PRO A 58 6.91 2.57 -8.55
CA PRO A 58 5.94 1.69 -7.92
C PRO A 58 4.84 2.47 -7.19
N CYS A 59 3.62 1.96 -7.28
CA CYS A 59 2.46 2.50 -6.57
C CYS A 59 2.69 2.48 -5.05
N GLY A 60 2.46 3.61 -4.38
CA GLY A 60 2.52 3.75 -2.92
C GLY A 60 1.42 3.02 -2.13
N ILE A 61 0.60 2.18 -2.77
CA ILE A 61 -0.43 1.34 -2.12
C ILE A 61 -0.19 -0.13 -2.45
N CYS A 62 -0.18 -0.47 -3.74
CA CYS A 62 -0.12 -1.87 -4.20
C CYS A 62 1.24 -2.29 -4.79
N LEU A 63 2.22 -1.38 -4.84
CA LEU A 63 3.60 -1.62 -5.33
C LEU A 63 3.72 -2.06 -6.80
N ARG A 64 2.63 -2.08 -7.58
CA ARG A 64 2.71 -2.28 -9.04
C ARG A 64 3.46 -1.11 -9.68
N PRO A 65 4.33 -1.36 -10.67
CA PRO A 65 5.08 -0.30 -11.35
C PRO A 65 4.17 0.53 -12.26
N ALA A 66 4.59 1.76 -12.58
CA ALA A 66 4.00 2.51 -13.67
C ALA A 66 4.38 1.87 -15.03
N PRO A 67 3.48 1.86 -16.04
CA PRO A 67 2.14 2.46 -16.08
C PRO A 67 1.00 1.53 -15.61
N LEU A 68 1.30 0.36 -15.03
CA LEU A 68 0.28 -0.63 -14.65
C LEU A 68 -0.64 -0.18 -13.50
N CYS A 69 -0.20 0.81 -12.71
CA CYS A 69 -1.00 1.45 -11.69
C CYS A 69 -0.68 2.95 -11.66
N GLN A 70 -1.65 3.78 -12.02
CA GLN A 70 -1.47 5.23 -12.17
C GLN A 70 -2.48 5.99 -11.30
N PHE A 71 -2.02 7.12 -10.78
CA PHE A 71 -2.84 8.04 -9.99
C PHE A 71 -2.95 9.36 -10.73
N PHE A 72 -4.16 9.90 -10.81
CA PHE A 72 -4.38 11.26 -11.31
C PHE A 72 -4.85 12.13 -10.16
N LEU A 73 -4.52 13.41 -10.23
CA LEU A 73 -4.93 14.40 -9.24
C LEU A 73 -5.95 15.35 -9.86
N THR A 74 -6.96 15.69 -9.07
CA THR A 74 -7.93 16.75 -9.38
C THR A 74 -7.86 17.85 -8.32
N LYS A 75 -8.30 19.05 -8.67
CA LYS A 75 -8.36 20.18 -7.74
C LYS A 75 -9.49 19.93 -6.73
N GLY A 76 -9.19 20.10 -5.44
CA GLY A 76 -10.21 20.09 -4.39
C GLY A 76 -11.19 21.26 -4.51
N ARG A 77 -12.27 21.22 -3.71
CA ARG A 77 -13.29 22.28 -3.70
C ARG A 77 -12.72 23.62 -3.21
N GLY A 78 -13.22 24.72 -3.78
CA GLY A 78 -12.88 26.10 -3.39
C GLY A 78 -11.64 26.68 -4.09
N ALA A 79 -11.44 28.00 -3.96
CA ALA A 79 -10.36 28.72 -4.62
C ALA A 79 -8.96 28.16 -4.26
N ARG A 80 -8.77 27.80 -2.98
CA ARG A 80 -7.55 27.18 -2.41
C ARG A 80 -7.70 25.65 -2.23
N GLY A 81 -8.52 25.02 -3.07
CA GLY A 81 -8.76 23.58 -3.02
C GLY A 81 -7.45 22.80 -3.17
N ARG A 82 -7.12 22.02 -2.14
CA ARG A 82 -5.94 21.16 -2.13
C ARG A 82 -6.11 20.00 -3.14
N PRO A 83 -5.02 19.47 -3.70
CA PRO A 83 -5.08 18.29 -4.56
C PRO A 83 -5.82 17.14 -3.88
N LYS A 84 -6.57 16.38 -4.68
CA LYS A 84 -7.21 15.13 -4.27
C LYS A 84 -6.96 14.09 -5.34
N VAL A 85 -6.93 12.82 -4.95
CA VAL A 85 -6.90 11.71 -5.90
C VAL A 85 -8.20 11.70 -6.71
N ASP A 86 -8.05 11.72 -8.02
CA ASP A 86 -9.13 11.49 -8.98
C ASP A 86 -9.35 9.97 -9.09
N ARG A 87 -10.34 9.46 -8.36
CA ARG A 87 -10.62 8.02 -8.30
C ARG A 87 -11.18 7.47 -9.60
N GLU A 88 -11.81 8.29 -10.43
CA GLU A 88 -12.39 7.86 -11.70
C GLU A 88 -11.31 7.61 -12.75
N ARG A 89 -10.26 8.44 -12.75
CA ARG A 89 -9.14 8.29 -13.68
C ARG A 89 -8.02 7.39 -13.18
N SER A 90 -7.91 7.17 -11.88
CA SER A 90 -6.84 6.35 -11.29
C SER A 90 -7.13 4.85 -11.41
N THR A 91 -6.09 4.03 -11.56
CA THR A 91 -6.22 2.61 -11.94
C THR A 91 -5.78 1.63 -10.85
N CYS A 92 -5.63 2.08 -9.60
CA CYS A 92 -5.21 1.19 -8.53
C CYS A 92 -6.28 0.12 -8.24
N PRO A 93 -5.92 -1.17 -8.26
CA PRO A 93 -6.85 -2.27 -7.95
C PRO A 93 -7.25 -2.31 -6.46
N VAL A 94 -6.44 -1.70 -5.59
CA VAL A 94 -6.64 -1.71 -4.14
C VAL A 94 -7.32 -0.40 -3.78
N ASP A 95 -8.60 -0.47 -3.41
CA ASP A 95 -9.35 0.69 -2.92
C ASP A 95 -8.99 0.96 -1.46
N VAL A 96 -8.17 1.99 -1.27
CA VAL A 96 -7.78 2.49 0.04
C VAL A 96 -8.07 3.98 0.11
N SER A 97 -8.84 4.37 1.12
CA SER A 97 -9.09 5.78 1.41
C SER A 97 -8.06 6.30 2.41
N PHE A 98 -7.43 7.42 2.08
CA PHE A 98 -6.57 8.15 3.01
C PHE A 98 -6.81 9.66 2.86
N SER A 99 -6.60 10.39 3.95
CA SER A 99 -6.62 11.85 3.91
C SER A 99 -5.30 12.34 3.32
N TYR A 100 -5.34 12.91 2.12
CA TYR A 100 -4.16 13.47 1.45
C TYR A 100 -3.40 14.44 2.37
N HIS A 101 -4.11 15.34 3.06
CA HIS A 101 -3.47 16.33 3.93
C HIS A 101 -2.75 15.71 5.13
N ALA A 102 -3.36 14.67 5.73
CA ALA A 102 -2.72 13.95 6.82
C ALA A 102 -1.51 13.14 6.32
N ALA A 103 -1.62 12.57 5.12
CA ALA A 103 -0.57 11.75 4.51
C ALA A 103 0.56 12.58 3.89
N GLU A 104 0.41 13.89 3.72
CA GLU A 104 1.48 14.76 3.18
C GLU A 104 2.56 15.08 4.22
N LYS A 105 2.29 14.81 5.51
CA LYS A 105 3.18 15.12 6.62
C LYS A 105 3.50 13.87 7.43
N SER A 106 4.79 13.57 7.57
CA SER A 106 5.25 12.56 8.51
C SER A 106 5.14 13.06 9.95
N THR A 107 4.67 12.19 10.84
CA THR A 107 4.56 12.43 12.28
C THR A 107 4.97 11.17 13.04
N SER A 108 5.22 11.27 14.35
CA SER A 108 5.55 10.10 15.17
C SER A 108 4.48 9.01 15.15
N GLY A 109 3.20 9.39 15.04
CA GLY A 109 2.07 8.44 14.96
C GLY A 109 1.71 7.96 13.55
N SER A 110 2.26 8.61 12.52
CA SER A 110 2.03 8.28 11.10
C SER A 110 3.28 8.66 10.31
N PRO A 111 4.31 7.81 10.29
CA PRO A 111 5.65 8.16 9.83
C PRO A 111 5.79 8.05 8.31
N CYS A 112 4.76 8.36 7.54
CA CYS A 112 4.76 8.22 6.09
C CYS A 112 4.18 9.47 5.45
N SER A 113 4.99 10.16 4.64
CA SER A 113 4.58 11.30 3.81
C SER A 113 4.36 10.94 2.33
N ASN A 114 4.35 9.63 2.01
CA ASN A 114 4.25 9.16 0.63
C ASN A 114 2.85 9.41 0.04
N VAL A 115 2.73 10.47 -0.75
CA VAL A 115 1.51 10.83 -1.49
C VAL A 115 1.81 11.00 -2.98
N PRO A 116 0.81 10.83 -3.86
CA PRO A 116 0.96 11.15 -5.28
C PRO A 116 1.08 12.67 -5.48
N ILE A 117 2.11 13.11 -6.19
CA ILE A 117 2.43 14.52 -6.46
C ILE A 117 2.43 14.76 -7.97
N ALA A 118 1.81 15.85 -8.42
CA ALA A 118 1.93 16.27 -9.81
C ALA A 118 3.35 16.80 -10.08
N CYS A 119 4.06 16.19 -11.02
CA CYS A 119 5.38 16.67 -11.42
C CYS A 119 5.24 18.06 -12.09
N PRO A 120 5.98 19.09 -11.64
CA PRO A 120 5.88 20.44 -12.19
C PRO A 120 6.44 20.58 -13.61
N LEU A 121 7.25 19.62 -14.07
CA LEU A 121 7.83 19.61 -15.41
C LEU A 121 7.04 18.75 -16.40
N CYS A 122 6.14 17.89 -15.92
CA CYS A 122 5.25 17.11 -16.79
C CYS A 122 4.06 17.95 -17.27
N PRO A 123 3.46 17.60 -18.43
CA PRO A 123 2.16 18.11 -18.81
C PRO A 123 1.12 17.92 -17.69
N LYS A 124 0.22 18.90 -17.50
CA LYS A 124 -0.80 18.85 -16.43
C LYS A 124 -1.75 17.65 -16.50
N SER A 125 -1.88 17.02 -17.66
CA SER A 125 -2.69 15.82 -17.88
C SER A 125 -2.01 14.52 -17.43
N SER A 126 -0.70 14.58 -17.13
CA SER A 126 0.11 13.41 -16.79
C SER A 126 -0.31 12.78 -15.47
N PRO A 127 -0.05 11.47 -15.27
CA PRO A 127 -0.19 10.84 -13.97
C PRO A 127 0.69 11.54 -12.92
N ALA A 128 0.21 11.53 -11.69
CA ALA A 128 1.00 11.92 -10.53
C ALA A 128 2.01 10.83 -10.16
N VAL A 129 3.11 11.27 -9.57
CA VAL A 129 4.23 10.43 -9.16
C VAL A 129 4.25 10.38 -7.64
N TRP A 130 4.38 9.20 -7.06
CA TRP A 130 4.51 9.05 -5.60
C TRP A 130 5.78 9.73 -5.08
N ARG A 131 5.67 10.47 -3.97
CA ARG A 131 6.74 11.29 -3.37
C ARG A 131 8.09 10.58 -3.36
N TYR A 132 8.15 9.34 -2.87
CA TYR A 132 9.41 8.60 -2.72
C TYR A 132 10.06 8.19 -4.04
N ASN A 133 9.30 8.19 -5.14
CA ASN A 133 9.79 7.89 -6.49
C ASN A 133 10.15 9.16 -7.27
N LEU A 134 9.74 10.33 -6.79
CA LEU A 134 9.79 11.59 -7.55
C LEU A 134 11.23 11.98 -7.93
N GLN A 135 12.21 11.78 -7.04
CA GLN A 135 13.62 11.99 -7.38
C GLN A 135 14.04 11.18 -8.62
N GLN A 136 13.71 9.88 -8.62
CA GLN A 136 14.10 8.98 -9.70
C GLN A 136 13.35 9.28 -11.00
N HIS A 137 12.09 9.69 -10.90
CA HIS A 137 11.31 10.21 -12.02
C HIS A 137 12.01 11.41 -12.68
N PHE A 138 12.45 12.38 -11.89
CA PHE A 138 13.21 13.54 -12.38
C PHE A 138 14.52 13.13 -13.06
N LEU A 139 15.30 12.27 -12.42
CA LEU A 139 16.56 11.78 -13.00
C LEU A 139 16.37 11.04 -14.32
N ARG A 140 15.23 10.37 -14.52
CA ARG A 140 14.95 9.59 -15.73
C ARG A 140 14.33 10.41 -16.86
N LEU A 141 13.31 11.22 -16.54
CA LEU A 141 12.50 11.92 -17.54
C LEU A 141 12.86 13.39 -17.71
N HIS A 142 13.60 13.96 -16.77
CA HIS A 142 13.99 15.37 -16.72
C HIS A 142 15.49 15.56 -16.47
N ALA A 143 16.33 14.59 -16.86
CA ALA A 143 17.78 14.59 -16.64
C ALA A 143 18.48 15.87 -17.12
N ASN A 144 18.02 16.43 -18.24
CA ASN A 144 18.60 17.62 -18.87
C ASN A 144 18.03 18.94 -18.33
N ALA A 145 17.10 18.91 -17.37
CA ALA A 145 16.54 20.12 -16.82
C ALA A 145 17.54 20.73 -15.82
N SER A 146 18.06 21.93 -16.10
CA SER A 146 18.99 22.64 -15.21
C SER A 146 18.41 23.00 -13.83
N SER A 147 17.12 22.73 -13.61
CA SER A 147 16.35 23.18 -12.47
C SER A 147 15.90 22.06 -11.53
N VAL A 148 16.37 20.82 -11.69
CA VAL A 148 15.98 19.70 -10.79
C VAL A 148 16.22 20.04 -9.31
N SER A 149 17.32 20.73 -8.98
CA SER A 149 17.64 21.13 -7.60
C SER A 149 16.57 22.00 -6.94
N GLN A 150 15.84 22.83 -7.71
CA GLN A 150 14.79 23.69 -7.17
C GLN A 150 13.57 22.90 -6.66
N TYR A 151 13.46 21.63 -7.03
CA TYR A 151 12.35 20.77 -6.65
C TYR A 151 12.70 19.76 -5.56
N GLN A 152 13.93 19.78 -5.02
CA GLN A 152 14.41 18.79 -4.05
C GLN A 152 13.49 18.59 -2.84
N GLN A 153 12.96 19.69 -2.31
CA GLN A 153 11.97 19.72 -1.24
C GLN A 153 10.71 18.87 -1.48
N LEU A 154 10.39 18.54 -2.74
CA LEU A 154 9.22 17.73 -3.08
C LEU A 154 9.41 16.24 -2.76
N TRP A 155 10.65 15.76 -2.61
CA TRP A 155 10.95 14.35 -2.35
C TRP A 155 11.89 14.13 -1.18
N GLU A 156 12.26 15.18 -0.46
CA GLU A 156 13.03 15.06 0.78
C GLU A 156 12.24 14.22 1.79
N ILE A 157 12.92 13.29 2.45
CA ILE A 157 12.35 12.42 3.49
C ILE A 157 13.07 12.78 4.77
N SER A 158 12.31 13.14 5.80
CA SER A 158 12.91 13.56 7.08
C SER A 158 13.53 12.37 7.83
N GLU A 159 14.50 12.62 8.70
CA GLU A 159 15.09 11.58 9.56
C GLU A 159 14.05 10.84 10.42
N LEU A 160 13.05 11.56 10.93
CA LEU A 160 11.93 10.97 11.68
C LEU A 160 11.15 9.97 10.83
N GLU A 161 10.92 10.32 9.57
CA GLU A 161 10.21 9.49 8.61
C GLU A 161 11.03 8.26 8.21
N HIS A 162 12.33 8.43 7.98
CA HIS A 162 13.25 7.32 7.77
C HIS A 162 13.23 6.33 8.94
N ALA A 163 13.41 6.81 10.17
CA ALA A 163 13.41 5.98 11.37
C ALA A 163 12.07 5.25 11.58
N GLY A 164 10.95 5.95 11.36
CA GLY A 164 9.62 5.37 11.49
C GLY A 164 9.32 4.31 10.43
N LEU A 165 9.69 4.54 9.17
CA LEU A 165 9.51 3.55 8.11
C LEU A 165 10.47 2.36 8.22
N LEU A 166 11.67 2.57 8.77
CA LEU A 166 12.59 1.47 9.07
C LEU A 166 11.98 0.57 10.15
N SER A 167 11.37 1.15 11.18
CA SER A 167 10.63 0.39 12.21
C SER A 167 9.47 -0.39 11.60
N VAL A 168 8.73 0.21 10.65
CA VAL A 168 7.66 -0.49 9.91
C VAL A 168 8.23 -1.64 9.07
N TRP A 169 9.35 -1.42 8.39
CA TRP A 169 10.02 -2.44 7.59
C TRP A 169 10.44 -3.63 8.45
N GLU A 170 11.16 -3.40 9.55
CA GLU A 170 11.64 -4.45 10.46
C GLU A 170 10.49 -5.22 11.12
N GLY A 171 9.42 -4.51 11.52
CA GLY A 171 8.24 -5.10 12.15
C GLY A 171 7.18 -5.69 11.20
N ARG A 172 7.39 -5.65 9.87
CA ARG A 172 6.34 -5.98 8.90
C ARG A 172 5.82 -7.43 9.03
N LEU A 173 6.68 -8.36 9.43
CA LEU A 173 6.34 -9.79 9.56
C LEU A 173 5.83 -10.17 10.95
N THR A 174 6.02 -9.32 11.96
CA THR A 174 5.60 -9.63 13.34
C THR A 174 4.14 -9.28 13.61
N SER A 175 3.50 -8.58 12.67
CA SER A 175 2.11 -8.12 12.75
C SER A 175 1.09 -9.19 12.36
N VAL A 176 1.53 -10.44 12.13
CA VAL A 176 0.69 -11.58 11.77
C VAL A 176 -0.25 -11.91 12.93
N VAL A 177 -1.43 -11.29 12.90
CA VAL A 177 -2.68 -11.68 13.59
C VAL A 177 -2.54 -11.81 15.11
N LYS A 178 -2.91 -10.75 15.84
CA LYS A 178 -3.53 -10.96 17.16
C LYS A 178 -4.80 -11.78 16.91
N ARG A 179 -4.76 -13.09 17.19
CA ARG A 179 -5.97 -13.92 17.28
C ARG A 179 -7.01 -13.13 18.05
N THR A 180 -8.14 -12.85 17.42
CA THR A 180 -9.28 -12.20 18.05
C THR A 180 -9.56 -12.90 19.38
N LYS A 181 -9.76 -12.09 20.42
CA LYS A 181 -10.14 -12.52 21.76
C LYS A 181 -11.25 -13.58 21.64
N LYS A 182 -11.04 -14.75 22.24
CA LYS A 182 -11.99 -15.88 22.33
C LYS A 182 -13.43 -15.34 22.33
N SER A 183 -14.18 -15.55 21.25
CA SER A 183 -15.61 -15.23 21.27
C SER A 183 -16.25 -16.06 22.38
N ASN A 184 -17.24 -15.48 23.06
CA ASN A 184 -18.02 -16.15 24.10
C ASN A 184 -18.97 -17.21 23.50
N THR A 185 -18.48 -17.97 22.51
CA THR A 185 -19.21 -19.12 21.97
C THR A 185 -19.05 -20.24 22.98
N ALA A 186 -20.17 -20.67 23.55
CA ALA A 186 -20.19 -21.83 24.42
C ALA A 186 -19.47 -23.01 23.73
N PRO A 187 -18.67 -23.80 24.46
CA PRO A 187 -18.02 -24.96 23.88
C PRO A 187 -19.10 -25.86 23.25
N LEU A 188 -18.88 -26.26 21.99
CA LEU A 188 -19.72 -27.26 21.35
C LEU A 188 -19.73 -28.49 22.24
N ARG A 189 -20.89 -28.80 22.83
CA ARG A 189 -21.10 -30.07 23.52
C ARG A 189 -21.12 -31.15 22.44
N VAL A 190 -20.05 -31.92 22.38
CA VAL A 190 -20.08 -33.22 21.72
C VAL A 190 -21.07 -34.08 22.52
N SER A 191 -22.14 -34.52 21.86
CA SER A 191 -23.05 -35.52 22.42
C SER A 191 -22.32 -36.86 22.43
N ASP A 192 -22.23 -37.50 23.60
CA ASP A 192 -21.58 -38.80 23.83
C ASP A 192 -22.35 -40.01 23.27
N ASP A 193 -23.07 -39.87 22.15
CA ASP A 193 -23.99 -40.91 21.65
C ASP A 193 -23.55 -41.62 20.37
N HIS A 194 -22.25 -41.82 20.18
CA HIS A 194 -21.74 -42.75 19.15
C HIS A 194 -20.70 -43.72 19.73
N ARG A 195 -21.15 -44.64 20.58
CA ARG A 195 -20.45 -45.91 20.82
C ARG A 195 -20.86 -46.94 19.78
N ALA A 196 -20.05 -47.11 18.73
CA ALA A 196 -20.09 -48.32 17.93
C ALA A 196 -19.55 -49.49 18.77
N ARG A 197 -20.42 -50.42 19.18
CA ARG A 197 -20.00 -51.72 19.73
C ARG A 197 -19.43 -52.54 18.57
N ALA A 198 -18.12 -52.73 18.55
CA ALA A 198 -17.51 -53.77 17.73
C ALA A 198 -17.80 -55.13 18.39
N ALA A 199 -18.57 -55.97 17.70
CA ALA A 199 -18.72 -57.38 18.05
C ALA A 199 -17.42 -58.10 17.67
N ILE A 200 -16.84 -58.83 18.63
CA ILE A 200 -15.73 -59.76 18.39
C ILE A 200 -16.35 -61.10 17.95
N PRO A 201 -16.01 -61.65 16.77
CA PRO A 201 -16.32 -63.03 16.45
C PRO A 201 -15.30 -63.99 17.06
N LEU A 202 -15.81 -65.16 17.45
CA LEU A 202 -15.14 -66.30 18.10
C LEU A 202 -13.98 -66.90 17.30
#